data_AF-A0A940ZKU2-F1
#
_entry.id   AF-A0A940ZKU2-F1
#
_cell.length_a   1.000
_cell.length_b   1.000
_cell.length_c   1.000
_cell.angle_alpha   90.00
_cell.angle_beta   90.00
_cell.angle_gamma   90.00
#
_symmetry.space_group_name_H-M   'P 1'
#
loop_
_entity.id
_entity.type
_entity.pdbx_description
1 polymer ?
#
loop_
_entity_poly.entity_id
_entity_poly.type
_entity_poly.pdbx_seq_one_letter_code
_entity_poly.pdbx_strand_id
1 'polypeptide(L)'
;KRFLIFAHFAEPDRAGHAHGEGSREYREAIKLDDASTGKIVGKLKELGLYDRTLVYVVAEHGFDVGQTNHRDAPYIFCATNDRKVTRNGDRADIAPTILKRFGVDLSAIDPPLSGTPLDVMTRPVTGR
;
A
#
# COMPACT_ATOMS: atom_id res chain seq x y z
N LYS A 1 11.90 -19.64 -7.70
CA LYS A 1 11.78 -19.41 -6.23
C LYS A 1 10.84 -18.24 -6.00
N ARG A 2 9.98 -18.29 -4.98
CA ARG A 2 9.17 -17.14 -4.55
C ARG A 2 10.07 -16.17 -3.78
N PHE A 3 9.84 -14.87 -3.91
CA PHE A 3 10.55 -13.83 -3.16
C PHE A 3 9.57 -12.75 -2.75
N LEU A 4 9.91 -11.99 -1.70
CA LEU A 4 9.21 -10.79 -1.28
C LEU A 4 10.26 -9.70 -1.09
N ILE A 5 10.00 -8.51 -1.63
CA ILE A 5 10.74 -7.30 -1.31
C ILE A 5 9.77 -6.38 -0.58
N PHE A 6 10.19 -5.91 0.59
CA PHE A 6 9.49 -4.88 1.33
C PHE A 6 10.40 -3.65 1.38
N ALA A 7 9.93 -2.55 0.81
CA ALA A 7 10.61 -1.25 0.82
C ALA A 7 9.73 -0.27 1.59
N HIS A 8 10.29 0.39 2.60
CA HIS A 8 9.60 1.35 3.43
C HIS A 8 10.24 2.73 3.25
N PHE A 9 9.45 3.67 2.72
CA PHE A 9 9.83 5.07 2.60
C PHE A 9 9.17 5.85 3.74
N ALA A 10 9.95 6.66 4.43
CA ALA A 10 9.54 7.40 5.64
C ALA A 10 9.62 8.92 5.46
N GLU A 11 10.06 9.37 4.28
CA GLU A 11 10.32 10.75 3.95
C GLU A 11 9.05 11.62 4.03
N PRO A 12 7.88 11.20 3.48
CA PRO A 12 6.65 11.97 3.60
C PRO A 12 6.18 12.10 5.05
N ASP A 13 6.31 11.07 5.87
CA ASP A 13 5.93 11.13 7.29
C ASP A 13 6.73 12.19 8.04
N ARG A 14 8.06 12.14 7.90
CA ARG A 14 8.97 13.11 8.52
C ARG A 14 8.69 14.54 8.04
N ALA A 15 8.49 14.72 6.73
CA ALA A 15 8.21 16.04 6.16
C ALA A 15 6.81 16.54 6.58
N GLY A 16 5.82 15.66 6.64
CA GLY A 16 4.46 15.98 7.08
C GLY A 16 4.42 16.42 8.53
N HIS A 17 5.13 15.73 9.43
CA HIS A 17 5.24 16.15 10.82
C HIS A 17 5.99 17.48 11.00
N ALA A 18 7.03 17.73 10.20
CA ALA A 18 7.84 18.95 10.32
C ALA A 18 7.17 20.18 9.69
N HIS A 19 6.47 20.02 8.57
CA HIS A 19 6.01 21.13 7.72
C HIS A 19 4.52 21.13 7.41
N GLY A 20 3.82 20.03 7.67
CA GLY A 20 2.39 19.87 7.47
C GLY A 20 2.02 19.30 6.11
N GLU A 21 0.83 18.71 6.05
CA GLU A 21 0.15 18.34 4.81
C GLU A 21 0.04 19.57 3.90
N GLY A 22 0.22 19.37 2.60
CA GLY A 22 0.15 20.45 1.63
C GLY A 22 1.35 21.41 1.64
N SER A 23 2.38 21.19 2.46
CA SER A 23 3.65 21.91 2.35
C SER A 23 4.42 21.55 1.08
N ARG A 24 5.41 22.37 0.70
CA ARG A 24 6.29 22.06 -0.43
C ARG A 24 7.14 20.83 -0.09
N GLU A 25 7.67 20.79 1.12
CA GLU A 25 8.54 19.75 1.66
C GLU A 25 7.84 18.39 1.64
N TYR A 26 6.59 18.34 2.11
CA TYR A 26 5.78 17.12 2.06
C TYR A 26 5.58 16.62 0.62
N ARG A 27 5.26 17.53 -0.32
CA ARG A 27 5.10 17.15 -1.73
C ARG A 27 6.39 16.69 -2.38
N GLU A 28 7.52 17.33 -2.08
CA GLU A 28 8.82 16.92 -2.61
C GLU A 28 9.26 15.57 -2.04
N ALA A 29 8.94 15.28 -0.77
CA ALA A 29 9.16 13.96 -0.19
C ALA A 29 8.35 12.86 -0.91
N ILE A 30 7.07 13.11 -1.22
CA ILE A 30 6.25 12.16 -2.00
C ILE A 30 6.83 11.94 -3.41
N LYS A 31 7.32 13.00 -4.07
CA LYS A 31 7.98 12.88 -5.38
C LYS A 31 9.27 12.06 -5.32
N LEU A 32 10.01 12.17 -4.22
CA LEU A 32 11.22 11.38 -4.01
C LEU A 32 10.90 9.89 -3.89
N ASP A 33 9.83 9.54 -3.18
CA ASP A 33 9.35 8.16 -3.04
C ASP A 33 8.82 7.60 -4.36
N ASP A 34 8.10 8.41 -5.14
CA ASP A 34 7.66 8.05 -6.50
C ASP A 34 8.87 7.76 -7.41
N ALA A 35 9.88 8.64 -7.41
CA ALA A 35 11.11 8.43 -8.17
C ALA A 35 11.87 7.17 -7.71
N SER A 36 11.90 6.89 -6.40
CA SER A 36 12.55 5.71 -5.83
C SER A 36 11.81 4.43 -6.20
N THR A 37 10.47 4.45 -6.17
CA THR A 37 9.60 3.38 -6.68
C THR A 37 9.86 3.15 -8.17
N GLY A 38 9.97 4.23 -8.95
CA GLY A 38 10.31 4.19 -10.37
C GLY A 38 11.65 3.50 -10.65
N LYS A 39 12.67 3.70 -9.81
CA LYS A 39 13.97 2.98 -9.92
C LYS A 39 13.81 1.47 -9.70
N ILE A 40 13.01 1.05 -8.71
CA ILE A 40 12.74 -0.36 -8.45
C ILE A 40 12.02 -0.98 -9.65
N VAL A 41 10.95 -0.35 -10.12
CA VAL A 41 10.18 -0.80 -11.29
C VAL A 41 11.05 -0.84 -12.55
N GLY A 42 11.88 0.19 -12.76
CA GLY A 42 12.84 0.26 -13.86
C GLY A 42 13.80 -0.92 -13.81
N LYS A 43 14.35 -1.23 -12.63
CA LYS A 43 15.28 -2.36 -12.49
C LYS A 43 14.60 -3.71 -12.74
N LEU A 44 13.36 -3.89 -12.29
CA LEU A 44 12.58 -5.09 -12.60
C LEU A 44 12.37 -5.25 -14.11
N LYS A 45 12.12 -4.16 -14.84
CA LYS A 45 11.97 -4.19 -16.31
C LYS A 45 13.28 -4.52 -17.01
N GLU A 46 14.39 -3.87 -16.62
CA GLU A 46 15.73 -4.17 -17.15
C GLU A 46 16.12 -5.65 -16.99
N LEU A 47 15.75 -6.26 -15.86
CA LEU A 47 16.02 -7.67 -15.57
C LEU A 47 15.01 -8.63 -16.21
N GLY A 48 14.00 -8.15 -16.93
CA GLY A 48 12.93 -8.98 -17.49
C GLY A 48 12.03 -9.64 -16.44
N LEU A 49 11.95 -9.07 -15.24
CA LEU A 49 11.21 -9.61 -14.09
C LEU A 49 9.86 -8.93 -13.86
N TYR A 50 9.61 -7.76 -14.46
CA TYR A 50 8.43 -6.95 -14.18
C TYR A 50 7.11 -7.71 -14.41
N ASP A 51 6.94 -8.37 -15.56
CA ASP A 51 5.67 -9.04 -15.92
C ASP A 51 5.34 -10.26 -15.05
N ARG A 52 6.31 -10.75 -14.28
CA ARG A 52 6.18 -11.86 -13.32
C ARG A 52 6.31 -11.41 -11.87
N THR A 53 6.27 -10.10 -11.62
CA THR A 53 6.38 -9.50 -10.28
C THR A 53 5.14 -8.66 -10.02
N LEU A 54 4.42 -8.97 -8.94
CA LEU A 54 3.36 -8.10 -8.44
C LEU A 54 3.96 -6.98 -7.61
N VAL A 55 3.53 -5.76 -7.87
CA VAL A 55 3.97 -4.54 -7.20
C VAL A 55 2.75 -3.94 -6.51
N TYR A 56 2.87 -3.66 -5.22
CA TYR A 56 1.87 -2.95 -4.42
C TYR A 56 2.57 -1.75 -3.79
N VAL A 57 2.05 -0.55 -4.07
CA VAL A 57 2.45 0.70 -3.42
C VAL A 57 1.29 1.09 -2.52
N VAL A 58 1.53 1.11 -1.21
CA VAL A 58 0.52 1.36 -0.19
C VAL A 58 0.97 2.46 0.75
N ALA A 59 0.02 3.20 1.31
CA ALA A 59 0.27 4.12 2.43
C ALA A 59 -0.27 3.52 3.73
N GLU A 60 0.43 3.75 4.85
CA GLU A 60 -0.02 3.29 6.16
C GLU A 60 -1.04 4.27 6.77
N HIS A 61 -0.77 5.57 6.64
CA HIS A 61 -1.65 6.68 7.03
C HIS A 61 -1.43 7.90 6.12
N GLY A 62 -2.34 8.88 6.23
CA GLY A 62 -2.19 10.22 5.66
C GLY A 62 -1.87 11.26 6.74
N PHE A 63 -2.18 12.52 6.46
CA PHE A 63 -2.20 13.64 7.41
C PHE A 63 -3.53 14.37 7.31
N ASP A 64 -3.93 15.03 8.40
CA ASP A 64 -5.10 15.90 8.39
C ASP A 64 -4.78 17.11 7.49
N VAL A 65 -5.75 17.55 6.70
CA VAL A 65 -5.53 18.59 5.66
C VAL A 65 -4.95 19.86 6.28
N GLY A 66 -3.79 20.29 5.78
CA GLY A 66 -3.04 21.45 6.28
C GLY A 66 -2.41 21.30 7.68
N GLN A 67 -2.38 20.10 8.27
CA GLN A 67 -1.87 19.86 9.63
C GLN A 67 -0.57 19.07 9.63
N THR A 68 0.15 19.12 10.76
CA THR A 68 1.35 18.31 11.05
C THR A 68 1.03 17.02 11.81
N ASN A 69 -0.25 16.67 11.92
CA ASN A 69 -0.72 15.47 12.60
C ASN A 69 -1.78 14.75 11.75
N HIS A 70 -2.13 13.53 12.16
CA HIS A 70 -2.94 12.59 11.38
C HIS A 70 -4.01 11.92 12.25
N ARG A 71 -4.75 12.73 13.04
CA ARG A 71 -5.78 12.22 13.95
C ARG A 71 -7.06 11.82 13.21
N ASP A 72 -7.35 12.49 12.10
CA ASP A 72 -8.52 12.31 11.23
C ASP A 72 -8.08 12.23 9.76
N ALA A 73 -7.15 11.31 9.48
CA ALA A 73 -6.64 11.02 8.14
C ALA A 73 -7.06 9.61 7.68
N PRO A 74 -8.36 9.36 7.41
CA PRO A 74 -8.90 8.02 7.20
C PRO A 74 -8.57 7.42 5.83
N TYR A 75 -8.17 8.24 4.86
CA TYR A 75 -7.94 7.81 3.49
C TYR A 75 -6.47 7.50 3.25
N ILE A 76 -6.24 6.27 2.80
CA ILE A 76 -4.96 5.81 2.24
C ILE A 76 -5.18 5.34 0.82
N PHE A 77 -4.10 5.09 0.08
CA PHE A 77 -4.18 4.52 -1.25
C PHE A 77 -3.46 3.17 -1.33
N CYS A 78 -3.88 2.37 -2.30
CA CYS A 78 -3.17 1.19 -2.77
C CYS A 78 -3.14 1.25 -4.30
N ALA A 79 -1.93 1.37 -4.88
CA ALA A 79 -1.71 1.28 -6.31
C ALA A 79 -1.00 -0.03 -6.63
N THR A 80 -1.48 -0.78 -7.62
CA THR A 80 -0.91 -2.10 -7.94
C THR A 80 -1.04 -2.47 -9.42
N ASN A 81 -0.13 -3.33 -9.89
CA ASN A 81 -0.25 -4.01 -11.18
C ASN A 81 -1.00 -5.36 -11.09
N ASP A 82 -1.47 -5.75 -9.89
CA ASP A 82 -2.28 -6.95 -9.71
C ASP A 82 -3.70 -6.76 -10.25
N ARG A 83 -3.94 -7.26 -11.47
CA ARG A 83 -5.24 -7.20 -12.14
C ARG A 83 -6.37 -7.93 -11.43
N LYS A 84 -6.07 -8.75 -10.41
CA LYS A 84 -7.10 -9.41 -9.60
C LYS A 84 -7.65 -8.53 -8.49
N VAL A 85 -7.02 -7.39 -8.18
CA VAL A 85 -7.60 -6.41 -7.25
C VAL A 85 -8.79 -5.75 -7.94
N THR A 86 -10.00 -5.97 -7.40
CA THR A 86 -11.26 -5.57 -8.04
C THR A 86 -12.13 -4.67 -7.17
N ARG A 87 -11.71 -4.35 -5.94
CA ARG A 87 -12.45 -3.49 -5.02
C ARG A 87 -11.54 -2.56 -4.24
N ASN A 88 -12.16 -1.52 -3.70
CA ASN A 88 -11.59 -0.75 -2.60
C ASN A 88 -11.59 -1.60 -1.32
N GLY A 89 -10.79 -1.18 -0.34
CA GLY A 89 -10.64 -1.85 0.94
C GLY A 89 -9.98 -0.96 1.97
N ASP A 90 -9.55 -1.55 3.06
CA ASP A 90 -8.78 -0.90 4.11
C ASP A 90 -7.35 -1.46 4.21
N ARG A 91 -6.57 -0.95 5.17
CA ARG A 91 -5.20 -1.43 5.41
C ARG A 91 -5.13 -2.90 5.82
N ALA A 92 -6.17 -3.42 6.47
CA ALA A 92 -6.20 -4.81 6.93
C ALA A 92 -6.32 -5.79 5.75
N ASP A 93 -6.88 -5.35 4.62
CA ASP A 93 -7.04 -6.16 3.40
C ASP A 93 -5.70 -6.43 2.66
N ILE A 94 -4.64 -5.66 2.92
CA ILE A 94 -3.36 -5.76 2.19
C ILE A 94 -2.64 -7.08 2.46
N ALA A 95 -2.45 -7.43 3.73
CA ALA A 95 -1.77 -8.67 4.13
C ALA A 95 -2.44 -9.96 3.58
N PRO A 96 -3.76 -10.19 3.77
CA PRO A 96 -4.41 -11.37 3.22
C PRO A 96 -4.39 -11.41 1.69
N THR A 97 -4.44 -10.25 1.02
CA THR A 97 -4.27 -10.17 -0.44
C THR A 97 -2.91 -10.72 -0.87
N ILE A 98 -1.83 -10.22 -0.27
CA ILE A 98 -0.46 -10.64 -0.60
C ILE A 98 -0.26 -12.12 -0.28
N LEU A 99 -0.66 -12.58 0.92
CA LEU A 99 -0.52 -13.98 1.33
C LEU A 99 -1.25 -14.94 0.38
N LYS A 100 -2.45 -14.57 -0.08
CA LYS A 100 -3.18 -15.34 -1.10
C LYS A 100 -2.39 -15.45 -2.41
N ARG A 101 -1.68 -14.40 -2.84
CA ARG A 101 -0.81 -14.46 -4.04
C ARG A 101 0.41 -15.35 -3.86
N PHE A 102 0.89 -15.50 -2.63
CA PHE A 102 1.93 -16.48 -2.29
C PHE A 102 1.40 -17.92 -2.24
N GLY A 103 0.08 -18.13 -2.35
CA GLY A 103 -0.57 -19.43 -2.26
C GLY A 103 -0.70 -19.95 -0.83
N VAL A 104 -0.71 -19.04 0.15
CA VAL A 104 -0.99 -19.39 1.55
C VAL A 104 -2.47 -19.70 1.70
N ASP A 105 -2.79 -20.81 2.38
CA ASP A 105 -4.16 -21.11 2.80
C ASP A 105 -4.54 -20.19 3.97
N LEU A 106 -5.34 -19.17 3.67
CA LEU A 106 -5.76 -18.18 4.66
C LEU A 106 -6.69 -18.78 5.73
N SER A 107 -7.37 -19.89 5.44
CA SER A 107 -8.30 -20.54 6.40
C SER A 107 -7.56 -21.27 7.52
N ALA A 108 -6.28 -21.56 7.33
CA ALA A 108 -5.41 -22.19 8.31
C ALA A 108 -4.70 -21.20 9.25
N ILE A 109 -4.90 -19.88 9.08
CA ILE A 109 -4.28 -18.86 9.93
C ILE A 109 -5.16 -18.65 11.17
N ASP A 110 -4.57 -18.85 12.36
CA ASP A 110 -5.20 -18.65 13.66
C ASP A 110 -4.33 -17.72 14.54
N PRO A 111 -4.86 -16.59 15.06
CA PRO A 111 -6.21 -16.08 14.83
C PRO A 111 -6.44 -15.63 13.37
N PRO A 112 -7.70 -15.56 12.91
CA PRO A 112 -8.02 -15.11 11.56
C PRO A 112 -7.47 -13.70 11.30
N LEU A 113 -7.00 -13.46 10.07
CA LEU A 113 -6.63 -12.12 9.63
C LEU A 113 -7.86 -11.20 9.65
N SER A 114 -7.69 -9.95 10.08
CA SER A 114 -8.79 -9.00 10.22
C SER A 114 -9.36 -8.52 8.88
N GLY A 115 -8.56 -8.54 7.82
CA GLY A 115 -8.98 -8.13 6.48
C GLY A 115 -9.35 -9.30 5.57
N THR A 116 -9.88 -8.95 4.41
CA THR A 116 -10.28 -9.86 3.34
C THR A 116 -9.44 -9.57 2.08
N PRO A 117 -9.03 -10.57 1.29
CA PRO A 117 -8.35 -10.30 0.03
C PRO A 117 -9.12 -9.34 -0.88
N LEU A 118 -8.42 -8.44 -1.56
CA LEU A 118 -9.00 -7.41 -2.44
C LEU A 118 -9.55 -7.96 -3.77
N ASP A 119 -9.44 -9.28 -3.99
CA ASP A 119 -10.05 -10.02 -5.09
C ASP A 119 -11.28 -10.83 -4.66
N VAL A 120 -11.73 -10.66 -3.40
CA VAL A 120 -12.92 -11.28 -2.85
C VAL A 120 -13.95 -10.17 -2.60
N MET A 121 -15.14 -10.35 -3.15
CA MET A 121 -16.28 -9.48 -2.86
C MET A 121 -16.67 -9.63 -1.39
N THR A 122 -16.56 -8.54 -0.64
CA THR A 122 -17.17 -8.45 0.68
C THR A 122 -18.63 -8.09 0.51
N ARG A 123 -19.52 -8.66 1.34
CA ARG A 123 -20.90 -8.17 1.39
C ARG A 123 -20.87 -6.69 1.80
N PRO A 124 -21.74 -5.83 1.25
CA PRO A 124 -21.88 -4.48 1.78
C PRO A 124 -22.14 -4.58 3.28
N VAL A 125 -21.36 -3.84 4.08
CA VAL A 125 -21.72 -3.64 5.48
C VAL A 125 -22.98 -2.77 5.45
N THR A 126 -24.14 -3.41 5.56
CA THR A 126 -25.39 -2.70 5.81
C THR A 126 -25.31 -2.12 7.22
N GLY A 127 -24.94 -0.85 7.32
CA GLY A 127 -25.03 -0.08 8.56
C GLY A 127 -23.72 0.57 9.02
N ARG A 128 -23.64 1.89 8.83
CA ARG A 128 -23.39 2.84 9.91
C ARG A 128 -24.39 3.98 9.76
#